data_AF-M6U9S9-F1
#
_entry.id   AF-M6U9S9-F1
#
_cell.length_a   1.000
_cell.length_b   1.000
_cell.length_c   1.000
_cell.angle_alpha   90.00
_cell.angle_beta   90.00
_cell.angle_gamma   90.00
#
_symmetry.space_group_name_H-M   'P 1'
#
loop_
_entity.id
_entity.type
_entity.pdbx_description
1 polymer ?
#
loop_
_entity_poly.entity_id
_entity_poly.type
_entity_poly.pdbx_seq_one_letter_code
_entity_poly.pdbx_strand_id
1 'polypeptide(L)'
;MCNWKKVLLAVLLISIGVGFEYGTNPTPIDASPNSVYSIVQKPTDPPKDKPIQVVVSDGGKFCYGPIFSGGESYIVIEQCWQMHVMNARYDVFQRISYNFNDRNNFV
;
A
#
# COMPACT_ATOMS: atom_id res chain seq x y z
N MET A 1 26.08 -9.00 50.65
CA MET A 1 24.90 -9.24 49.78
C MET A 1 24.45 -7.91 49.20
N CYS A 2 24.91 -7.58 48.00
CA CYS A 2 24.49 -6.37 47.32
C CYS A 2 22.99 -6.46 47.03
N ASN A 3 22.28 -5.35 47.21
CA ASN A 3 20.83 -5.26 47.24
C ASN A 3 20.28 -5.47 45.82
N TRP A 4 20.28 -6.72 45.33
CA TRP A 4 20.06 -7.06 43.92
C TRP A 4 18.72 -6.54 43.40
N LYS A 5 17.70 -6.46 44.27
CA LYS A 5 16.43 -5.78 43.95
C LYS A 5 16.61 -4.30 43.60
N LYS A 6 17.48 -3.57 44.28
CA LYS A 6 17.78 -2.15 43.98
C LYS A 6 18.57 -2.00 42.69
N VAL A 7 19.48 -2.93 42.41
CA VAL A 7 20.25 -2.95 41.15
C VAL A 7 19.32 -3.23 39.97
N LEU A 8 18.41 -4.19 40.12
CA LEU A 8 17.43 -4.56 39.09
C LEU A 8 16.44 -3.42 38.82
N LEU A 9 15.99 -2.73 39.87
CA LEU A 9 15.15 -1.53 39.75
C LEU A 9 15.88 -0.37 39.05
N ALA A 10 17.17 -0.16 39.37
CA ALA A 10 17.97 0.88 38.72
C ALA A 10 18.18 0.59 37.22
N VAL A 11 18.46 -0.67 36.85
CA VAL A 11 18.61 -1.08 35.44
C VAL A 11 17.29 -0.92 34.68
N LEU A 12 16.15 -1.26 35.28
CA LEU A 12 14.83 -1.10 34.66
C LEU A 12 14.47 0.38 34.43
N LEU A 13 14.83 1.27 35.35
CA LEU A 13 14.59 2.71 35.19
C LEU A 13 15.45 3.31 34.08
N ILE A 14 16.70 2.87 33.94
CA ILE A 14 17.60 3.33 32.87
C ILE A 14 17.11 2.83 31.49
N SER A 15 16.57 1.62 31.38
CA SER A 15 16.07 1.11 30.10
C SER A 15 14.77 1.78 29.62
N ILE A 16 13.90 2.24 30.53
CA ILE A 16 12.71 3.02 30.16
C ILE A 16 13.10 4.43 29.66
N GLY A 17 14.18 5.02 30.22
CA GLY A 17 14.66 6.35 29.84
C GLY A 17 15.30 6.44 28.45
N VAL A 18 15.84 5.34 27.92
CA VAL A 18 16.53 5.31 26.61
C VAL A 18 15.58 4.93 25.45
N GLY A 19 14.40 4.40 25.75
CA GLY A 19 13.46 3.87 24.75
C GLY A 19 12.53 4.88 24.08
N PHE A 20 12.51 6.15 24.52
CA PHE A 20 11.59 7.17 24.01
C PHE A 20 12.22 8.24 23.10
N GLU A 21 13.54 8.24 22.93
CA GLU A 21 14.22 9.31 22.17
C GLU A 21 14.43 9.00 20.68
N TYR A 22 14.07 7.81 20.20
CA TYR A 22 14.09 7.50 18.76
C TYR A 22 12.67 7.53 18.18
N GLY A 23 12.31 8.66 17.57
CA GLY A 23 11.31 8.65 16.51
C GLY A 23 10.05 9.47 16.74
N THR A 24 10.05 10.44 17.67
CA THR A 24 9.05 11.50 17.63
C THR A 24 9.76 12.84 17.65
N ASN A 25 9.90 13.46 16.48
CA ASN A 25 9.79 14.90 16.39
C ASN A 25 8.29 15.15 16.25
N PRO A 26 7.50 15.27 17.33
CA PRO A 26 6.24 15.95 17.19
C PRO A 26 6.65 17.41 17.08
N THR A 27 7.05 17.88 15.89
CA THR A 27 6.53 19.19 15.52
C THR A 27 5.04 19.04 15.72
N PRO A 28 4.41 19.72 16.69
CA PRO A 28 2.98 19.80 16.73
C PRO A 28 2.65 20.54 15.44
N ILE A 29 2.34 19.78 14.40
CA ILE A 29 1.63 20.37 13.28
C ILE A 29 0.31 20.66 13.95
N ASP A 30 0.10 21.92 14.32
CA ASP A 30 -1.19 22.42 14.70
C ASP A 30 -2.13 22.00 13.57
N ALA A 31 -2.85 20.89 13.75
CA ALA A 31 -4.11 20.64 13.09
C ALA A 31 -5.14 21.59 13.72
N SER A 32 -4.80 22.88 13.76
CA SER A 32 -5.73 23.95 14.06
C SER A 32 -6.65 24.02 12.85
N PRO A 33 -7.97 23.86 13.03
CA PRO A 33 -8.93 24.02 11.94
C PRO A 33 -8.99 25.48 11.43
N ASN A 34 -8.23 26.40 12.06
CA ASN A 34 -8.19 27.82 11.75
C ASN A 34 -7.08 28.21 10.76
N SER A 35 -6.67 27.29 9.87
CA SER A 35 -5.91 27.70 8.70
C SER A 35 -6.81 28.50 7.76
N VAL A 36 -6.60 29.81 7.71
CA VAL A 36 -7.26 30.77 6.80
C VAL A 36 -7.00 30.43 5.31
N TYR A 37 -6.14 29.46 5.03
CA TYR A 37 -6.00 28.82 3.73
C TYR A 37 -6.92 27.61 3.66
N SER A 38 -8.04 27.74 2.96
CA SER A 38 -8.77 26.57 2.47
C SER A 38 -7.86 25.86 1.46
N ILE A 39 -7.23 24.76 1.87
CA ILE A 39 -6.66 23.83 0.89
C ILE A 39 -7.87 23.24 0.19
N VAL A 40 -8.25 23.82 -0.96
CA VAL A 40 -9.30 23.29 -1.81
C VAL A 40 -8.80 21.95 -2.30
N GLN A 41 -9.26 20.88 -1.65
CA GLN A 41 -9.01 19.53 -2.11
C GLN A 41 -9.71 19.39 -3.45
N LYS A 42 -8.93 19.38 -4.54
CA LYS A 42 -9.45 19.00 -5.83
C LYS A 42 -9.82 17.51 -5.72
N PRO A 43 -11.07 17.13 -5.99
CA PRO A 43 -11.42 15.72 -6.09
C PRO A 43 -10.49 15.04 -7.10
N THR A 44 -10.01 13.86 -6.77
CA THR A 44 -9.23 13.05 -7.71
C THR A 44 -10.06 12.83 -8.97
N ASP A 45 -9.43 12.89 -10.14
CA ASP A 45 -10.08 12.55 -11.40
C ASP A 45 -10.71 11.14 -11.29
N PRO A 46 -11.87 10.90 -11.91
CA PRO A 46 -12.47 9.58 -11.91
C PRO A 46 -11.49 8.55 -12.47
N PRO A 47 -11.41 7.36 -11.86
CA PRO A 47 -10.44 6.34 -12.24
C PRO A 47 -10.68 5.89 -13.69
N LYS A 48 -9.61 5.88 -14.49
CA LYS A 48 -9.63 5.43 -15.89
C LYS A 48 -9.25 3.95 -15.95
N ASP A 49 -10.13 3.12 -15.42
CA ASP A 49 -9.98 1.66 -15.38
C ASP A 49 -9.81 1.10 -16.81
N LYS A 50 -8.66 0.49 -17.09
CA LYS A 50 -8.32 -0.13 -18.38
C LYS A 50 -7.41 -1.34 -18.17
N PRO A 51 -7.38 -2.32 -19.09
CA PRO A 51 -6.39 -3.39 -19.03
C PRO A 51 -4.98 -2.82 -19.10
N ILE A 52 -4.06 -3.40 -18.32
CA ILE A 52 -2.65 -3.00 -18.36
C ILE A 52 -1.97 -3.73 -19.52
N GLN A 53 -1.67 -2.99 -20.58
CA GLN A 53 -0.96 -3.48 -21.74
C GLN A 53 0.55 -3.49 -21.51
N VAL A 54 1.18 -4.57 -21.94
CA VAL A 54 2.63 -4.75 -22.01
C VAL A 54 3.03 -4.84 -23.48
N VAL A 55 4.04 -4.06 -23.86
CA VAL A 55 4.67 -4.15 -25.18
C VAL A 55 6.01 -4.82 -24.99
N VAL A 56 6.18 -5.98 -25.60
CA VAL A 56 7.44 -6.75 -25.54
C VAL A 56 8.43 -6.26 -26.60
N SER A 57 9.70 -6.67 -26.48
CA SER A 57 10.79 -6.15 -27.31
C SER A 57 10.62 -6.32 -28.83
N ASP A 58 9.84 -7.31 -29.27
CA ASP A 58 9.52 -7.57 -30.68
C ASP A 58 8.29 -6.77 -31.19
N GLY A 59 7.70 -5.91 -30.34
CA GLY A 59 6.52 -5.12 -30.66
C GLY A 59 5.19 -5.83 -30.41
N GLY A 60 5.20 -7.07 -29.94
CA GLY A 60 4.00 -7.78 -29.50
C GLY A 60 3.27 -7.05 -28.38
N LYS A 61 1.94 -7.04 -28.43
CA LYS A 61 1.07 -6.38 -27.44
C LYS A 61 0.28 -7.42 -26.66
N PHE A 62 0.48 -7.44 -25.36
CA PHE A 62 -0.17 -8.36 -24.44
C PHE A 62 -0.76 -7.61 -23.26
N CYS A 63 -1.52 -8.28 -22.40
CA CYS A 63 -2.07 -7.69 -21.19
C CYS A 63 -1.78 -8.57 -19.97
N TYR A 64 -1.72 -7.94 -18.81
CA TYR A 64 -1.70 -8.66 -17.53
C TYR A 64 -3.10 -9.17 -17.18
N GLY A 65 -3.19 -10.48 -16.91
CA GLY A 65 -4.38 -11.13 -16.37
C GLY A 65 -4.07 -11.70 -14.99
N PRO A 66 -4.71 -11.22 -13.91
CA PRO A 66 -4.55 -11.84 -12.60
C PRO A 66 -5.35 -13.16 -12.55
N ILE A 67 -4.71 -14.22 -12.06
CA ILE A 67 -5.33 -15.52 -11.80
C ILE A 67 -5.15 -15.86 -10.33
N PHE A 68 -6.20 -16.36 -9.71
CA PHE A 68 -6.20 -16.81 -8.32
C PHE A 68 -6.60 -18.27 -8.31
N SER A 69 -5.81 -19.10 -7.64
CA SER A 69 -6.07 -20.54 -7.53
C SER A 69 -5.37 -21.06 -6.29
N GLY A 70 -6.04 -21.91 -5.51
CA GLY A 70 -5.43 -22.57 -4.34
C GLY A 70 -4.95 -21.62 -3.23
N GLY A 71 -5.50 -20.40 -3.15
CA GLY A 71 -5.06 -19.37 -2.19
C GLY A 71 -3.83 -18.57 -2.64
N GLU A 72 -3.33 -18.80 -3.84
CA GLU A 72 -2.23 -18.07 -4.45
C GLU A 72 -2.72 -17.12 -5.54
N SER A 73 -1.91 -16.12 -5.86
CA SER A 73 -2.20 -15.15 -6.92
C SER A 73 -1.04 -15.10 -7.93
N TYR A 74 -1.37 -15.21 -9.21
CA TYR A 74 -0.45 -15.17 -10.33
C TYR A 74 -0.83 -14.02 -11.27
N ILE A 75 0.17 -13.46 -11.96
CA ILE A 75 -0.06 -12.53 -13.07
C ILE A 75 0.41 -13.23 -14.35
N VAL A 76 -0.52 -13.54 -15.24
CA VAL A 76 -0.20 -14.07 -16.56
C VAL A 76 -0.11 -12.95 -17.59
N ILE A 77 0.74 -13.15 -18.60
CA ILE A 77 0.81 -12.29 -19.78
C ILE A 77 0.12 -13.04 -20.90
N GLU A 78 -1.00 -12.50 -21.37
CA GLU A 78 -1.82 -13.15 -22.39
C GLU A 78 -2.36 -12.13 -23.38
N GLN A 79 -3.09 -12.61 -24.41
CA GLN A 79 -3.72 -11.72 -25.37
C GLN A 79 -4.77 -10.85 -24.68
N CYS A 80 -4.85 -9.56 -25.02
CA CYS A 80 -5.70 -8.59 -24.31
C CYS A 80 -7.21 -8.87 -24.35
N TRP A 81 -7.65 -9.80 -25.21
CA TRP A 81 -9.06 -10.23 -25.32
C TRP A 81 -9.38 -11.50 -24.53
N GLN A 82 -8.44 -12.05 -23.78
CA GLN A 82 -8.67 -13.23 -22.95
C GLN A 82 -9.51 -12.90 -21.72
N MET A 83 -10.18 -13.91 -21.18
CA MET A 83 -11.14 -13.73 -20.09
C MET A 83 -10.52 -13.27 -18.76
N HIS A 84 -9.25 -13.59 -18.48
CA HIS A 84 -8.61 -13.17 -17.23
C HIS A 84 -8.06 -11.75 -17.29
N VAL A 85 -8.07 -11.11 -18.46
CA VAL A 85 -7.67 -9.72 -18.61
C VAL A 85 -8.75 -8.82 -18.02
N MET A 86 -8.41 -8.17 -16.90
CA MET A 86 -9.32 -7.30 -16.16
C MET A 86 -8.90 -5.84 -16.29
N ASN A 87 -9.88 -4.94 -16.17
CA ASN A 87 -9.58 -3.53 -16.03
C ASN A 87 -8.85 -3.28 -14.72
N ALA A 88 -7.81 -2.45 -14.76
CA ALA A 88 -7.04 -2.08 -13.60
C ALA A 88 -6.71 -0.59 -13.61
N ARG A 89 -6.21 -0.12 -12.47
CA ARG A 89 -5.67 1.24 -12.30
C ARG A 89 -4.45 1.22 -11.39
N TYR A 90 -3.62 2.25 -11.52
CA TYR A 90 -2.63 2.58 -10.50
C TYR A 90 -3.28 3.43 -9.42
N ASP A 91 -3.02 3.13 -8.16
CA ASP A 91 -3.38 4.00 -7.05
C ASP A 91 -2.30 5.08 -6.79
N VAL A 92 -2.55 5.97 -5.82
CA VAL A 92 -1.60 7.03 -5.43
C VAL A 92 -0.26 6.51 -4.89
N PHE A 93 -0.18 5.22 -4.57
CA PHE A 93 1.02 4.52 -4.09
C PHE A 93 1.67 3.68 -5.20
N GLN A 94 1.26 3.86 -6.45
CA GLN A 94 1.76 3.11 -7.61
C GLN A 94 1.51 1.60 -7.53
N ARG A 95 0.52 1.15 -6.75
CA ARG A 95 0.07 -0.24 -6.72
C ARG A 95 -0.99 -0.46 -7.79
N ILE A 96 -1.00 -1.65 -8.35
CA ILE A 96 -2.01 -2.07 -9.33
C ILE A 96 -3.23 -2.58 -8.56
N SER A 97 -4.40 -2.04 -8.88
CA SER A 97 -5.70 -2.51 -8.38
C SER A 97 -6.55 -2.99 -9.54
N TYR A 98 -6.95 -4.26 -9.51
CA TYR A 98 -7.83 -4.86 -10.52
C TYR A 98 -9.30 -4.74 -10.12
N ASN A 99 -10.15 -4.49 -11.09
CA ASN A 99 -11.60 -4.42 -10.94
C ASN A 99 -12.19 -5.83 -11.12
N PHE A 100 -12.54 -6.47 -10.01
CA PHE A 100 -13.24 -7.75 -10.00
C PHE A 100 -14.74 -7.51 -9.96
N ASN A 101 -15.44 -8.06 -10.93
CA ASN A 101 -16.87 -8.31 -10.79
C ASN A 101 -17.06 -9.72 -10.25
N ASP A 102 -18.04 -9.93 -9.37
CA ASP A 102 -18.39 -11.23 -8.75
C ASP A 102 -18.65 -12.38 -9.75
N ARG A 103 -18.73 -12.07 -11.05
CA ARG A 103 -18.89 -13.04 -12.15
C ARG A 103 -17.60 -13.76 -12.53
N ASN A 104 -16.44 -13.24 -12.16
CA ASN A 104 -15.17 -13.90 -12.43
C ASN A 104 -14.85 -14.81 -11.24
N ASN A 105 -15.39 -16.02 -11.29
CA ASN A 105 -15.16 -17.06 -10.28
C ASN A 105 -13.64 -17.22 -10.06
N PHE A 106 -13.23 -17.04 -8.81
CA PHE A 106 -11.98 -17.57 -8.29
C PHE A 106 -12.11 -19.10 -8.40
N VAL A 107 -11.46 -19.70 -9.41
CA VAL A 107 -11.44 -21.16 -9.59
C VAL A 107 -10.43 -21.77 -8.64
#